data_AF-A0A6I1FH87-F1
#
_entry.id   AF-A0A6I1FH87-F1
#
_cell.length_a   1.000
_cell.length_b   1.000
_cell.length_c   1.000
_cell.angle_alpha   90.00
_cell.angle_beta   90.00
_cell.angle_gamma   90.00
#
_symmetry.space_group_name_H-M   'P 1'
#
loop_
_entity.id
_entity.type
_entity.pdbx_description
1 polymer ?
#
loop_
_entity_poly.entity_id
_entity_poly.type
_entity_poly.pdbx_seq_one_letter_code
_entity_poly.pdbx_strand_id
1 'polypeptide(L)'
;MGFEKLSYKRVGIVRMIGERKCSDEVAKTNVFNMVDIYKDTTAEESREQFTDIFYDSDLRIAFEEMIKEEKIEAVMLESIETFETFDDCMWCIEVFNECFNIPLIFARERIDTSEKINVSEIVFPFRYYLDKIRYQIENELEEKLTETINQFFGKGKFIDIAEDDLPVFGEIIK
;
A
#
# COMPACT_ATOMS: atom_id res chain seq x y z
N MET A 1 -18.24 -8.98 18.54
CA MET A 1 -17.85 -10.41 18.45
C MET A 1 -16.35 -10.49 18.76
N GLY A 2 -15.93 -11.47 19.57
CA GLY A 2 -14.53 -11.64 20.02
C GLY A 2 -13.66 -12.32 18.96
N PHE A 3 -12.35 -12.06 18.93
CA PHE A 3 -11.43 -12.92 18.18
C PHE A 3 -11.52 -14.34 18.77
N GLU A 4 -11.70 -15.35 17.92
CA GLU A 4 -11.39 -16.71 18.33
C GLU A 4 -9.90 -16.81 18.65
N LYS A 5 -9.53 -17.70 19.57
CA LYS A 5 -8.14 -17.82 20.02
C LYS A 5 -7.28 -18.31 18.86
N LEU A 6 -6.39 -17.44 18.38
CA LEU A 6 -5.49 -17.72 17.27
C LEU A 6 -4.35 -18.64 17.72
N SER A 7 -3.85 -19.48 16.81
CA SER A 7 -2.86 -20.54 17.12
C SER A 7 -1.40 -20.10 17.02
N TYR A 8 -1.13 -18.87 16.58
CA TYR A 8 0.24 -18.38 16.39
C TYR A 8 0.99 -18.25 17.71
N LYS A 9 2.29 -18.56 17.69
CA LYS A 9 3.20 -18.38 18.82
C LYS A 9 3.96 -17.08 18.73
N ARG A 10 4.39 -16.70 17.52
CA ARG A 10 5.20 -15.51 17.29
C ARG A 10 4.71 -14.75 16.07
N VAL A 11 4.51 -13.46 16.25
CA VAL A 11 4.01 -12.55 15.23
C VAL A 11 4.98 -11.40 15.01
N GLY A 12 5.17 -11.04 13.75
CA GLY A 12 5.86 -9.84 13.34
C GLY A 12 4.92 -8.63 13.43
N ILE A 13 5.40 -7.49 13.90
CA ILE A 13 4.63 -6.25 13.96
C ILE A 13 5.18 -5.27 12.94
N VAL A 14 4.29 -4.75 12.11
CA VAL A 14 4.57 -3.66 11.18
C VAL A 14 3.80 -2.44 11.67
N ARG A 15 4.51 -1.33 11.87
CA ARG A 15 3.91 -0.07 12.33
C ARG A 15 3.96 0.95 11.20
N MET A 16 2.79 1.41 10.78
CA MET A 16 2.65 2.43 9.73
C MET A 16 2.41 3.80 10.36
N ILE A 17 1.25 4.02 10.97
CA ILE A 17 0.93 5.26 11.70
C ILE A 17 0.12 4.93 12.95
N GLY A 18 0.50 5.54 14.06
CA GLY A 18 -0.32 5.58 15.27
C GLY A 18 0.01 4.52 16.31
N GLU A 19 -0.86 4.43 17.32
CA GLU A 19 -0.66 3.61 18.51
C GLU A 19 -1.04 2.15 18.26
N ARG A 20 -0.25 1.21 18.79
CA ARG A 20 -0.44 -0.26 18.67
C ARG A 20 -1.47 -0.86 19.64
N LYS A 21 -2.53 -0.12 19.98
CA LYS A 21 -3.43 -0.46 21.10
C LYS A 21 -4.17 -1.78 20.86
N CYS A 22 -4.75 -1.96 19.67
CA CYS A 22 -5.47 -3.19 19.34
C CYS A 22 -4.49 -4.36 19.17
N SER A 23 -3.33 -4.12 18.56
CA SER A 23 -2.26 -5.11 18.41
C SER A 23 -1.79 -5.65 19.76
N ASP A 24 -1.53 -4.75 20.74
CA ASP A 24 -1.15 -5.12 22.09
C ASP A 24 -2.25 -5.92 22.82
N GLU A 25 -3.53 -5.58 22.61
CA GLU A 25 -4.67 -6.32 23.17
C GLU A 25 -4.77 -7.74 22.59
N VAL A 26 -4.67 -7.87 21.27
CA VAL A 26 -4.73 -9.16 20.56
C VAL A 26 -3.55 -10.04 20.96
N ALA A 27 -2.33 -9.49 21.02
CA ALA A 27 -1.15 -10.22 21.44
C ALA A 27 -1.26 -10.71 22.89
N LYS A 28 -1.75 -9.86 23.82
CA LYS A 28 -1.94 -10.27 25.22
C LYS A 28 -3.00 -11.35 25.35
N THR A 29 -4.12 -11.22 24.64
CA THR A 29 -5.23 -12.17 24.68
C THR A 29 -4.84 -13.54 24.14
N ASN A 30 -4.04 -13.57 23.09
CA ASN A 30 -3.59 -14.80 22.44
C ASN A 30 -2.22 -15.31 22.93
N VAL A 31 -1.53 -14.53 23.79
CA VAL A 31 -0.20 -14.85 24.33
C VAL A 31 0.86 -14.95 23.22
N PHE A 32 0.81 -14.02 22.27
CA PHE A 32 1.79 -13.94 21.19
C PHE A 32 3.12 -13.37 21.68
N ASN A 33 4.22 -13.92 21.18
CA ASN A 33 5.52 -13.25 21.20
C ASN A 33 5.57 -12.27 20.02
N MET A 34 5.77 -10.99 20.29
CA MET A 34 5.82 -9.95 19.25
C MET A 34 7.26 -9.59 18.91
N VAL A 35 7.56 -9.56 17.61
CA VAL A 35 8.83 -9.07 17.05
C VAL A 35 8.50 -7.85 16.19
N ASP A 36 9.05 -6.68 16.51
CA ASP A 36 8.87 -5.52 15.63
C ASP A 36 9.73 -5.71 14.37
N ILE A 37 9.10 -5.82 13.20
CA ILE A 37 9.76 -5.97 11.90
C ILE A 37 10.21 -4.61 11.37
N TYR A 38 9.36 -3.60 11.52
CA TYR A 38 9.68 -2.20 11.20
C TYR A 38 9.50 -1.36 12.46
N LYS A 39 10.60 -0.77 12.93
CA LYS A 39 10.60 0.20 14.02
C LYS A 39 10.83 1.59 13.46
N ASP A 40 10.02 2.52 13.91
CA ASP A 40 10.31 3.96 13.85
C ASP A 40 10.53 4.50 12.42
N THR A 41 9.78 3.97 11.46
CA THR A 41 9.73 4.47 10.08
C THR A 41 8.54 5.41 9.91
N THR A 42 8.73 6.47 9.13
CA THR A 42 7.64 7.24 8.54
C THR A 42 6.86 6.37 7.55
N ALA A 43 5.65 6.78 7.18
CA ALA A 43 4.88 6.06 6.17
C ALA A 43 5.60 6.02 4.82
N GLU A 44 6.29 7.12 4.46
CA GLU A 44 7.11 7.22 3.26
C GLU A 44 8.27 6.20 3.25
N GLU A 45 9.02 6.11 4.35
CA GLU A 45 10.10 5.11 4.51
C GLU A 45 9.56 3.67 4.48
N SER A 46 8.36 3.44 5.05
CA SER A 46 7.73 2.12 5.04
C SER A 46 7.31 1.73 3.62
N ARG A 47 6.78 2.68 2.84
CA ARG A 47 6.43 2.48 1.43
C ARG A 47 7.65 2.13 0.59
N GLU A 48 8.74 2.87 0.76
CA GLU A 48 10.01 2.59 0.07
C GLU A 48 10.50 1.18 0.39
N GLN A 49 10.47 0.76 1.66
CA GLN A 49 10.90 -0.58 2.06
C GLN A 49 10.03 -1.69 1.48
N PHE A 50 8.70 -1.52 1.40
CA PHE A 50 7.85 -2.52 0.72
C PHE A 50 8.14 -2.59 -0.78
N THR A 51 8.31 -1.43 -1.41
CA THR A 51 8.63 -1.32 -2.83
C THR A 51 9.97 -1.99 -3.14
N ASP A 52 10.98 -1.71 -2.32
CA ASP A 52 12.32 -2.28 -2.45
C ASP A 52 12.28 -3.80 -2.28
N ILE A 53 11.61 -4.35 -1.27
CA ILE A 53 11.47 -5.81 -1.10
C ILE A 53 10.73 -6.44 -2.28
N PHE A 54 9.78 -5.72 -2.88
CA PHE A 54 9.05 -6.20 -4.04
C PHE A 54 9.90 -6.22 -5.32
N TYR A 55 10.82 -5.27 -5.52
CA TYR A 55 11.60 -5.21 -6.76
C TYR A 55 13.03 -5.74 -6.65
N ASP A 56 13.63 -5.76 -5.45
CA ASP A 56 15.00 -6.20 -5.18
C ASP A 56 15.01 -7.63 -4.60
N SER A 57 15.60 -8.56 -5.35
CA SER A 57 15.68 -9.97 -4.95
C SER A 57 16.61 -10.22 -3.77
N ASP A 58 17.69 -9.44 -3.63
CA ASP A 58 18.68 -9.63 -2.56
C ASP A 58 18.09 -9.17 -1.22
N LEU A 59 17.40 -8.03 -1.23
CA LEU A 59 16.64 -7.56 -0.06
C LEU A 59 15.53 -8.54 0.33
N ARG A 60 14.82 -9.10 -0.66
CA ARG A 60 13.80 -10.12 -0.41
C ARG A 60 14.37 -11.36 0.27
N ILE A 61 15.50 -11.88 -0.21
CA ILE A 61 16.17 -13.05 0.38
C ILE A 61 16.58 -12.76 1.82
N ALA A 62 17.23 -11.62 2.06
CA ALA A 62 17.67 -11.22 3.40
C ALA A 62 16.48 -11.10 4.38
N PHE A 63 15.36 -10.57 3.91
CA PHE A 63 14.15 -10.44 4.71
C PHE A 63 13.49 -11.80 4.99
N GLU A 64 13.48 -12.72 4.02
CA GLU A 64 13.01 -14.09 4.19
C GLU A 64 13.86 -14.86 5.22
N GLU A 65 15.18 -14.66 5.21
CA GLU A 65 16.09 -15.23 6.21
C GLU A 65 15.77 -14.71 7.61
N MET A 66 15.59 -13.39 7.77
CA MET A 66 15.20 -12.78 9.04
C MET A 66 13.87 -13.35 9.58
N ILE A 67 12.86 -13.49 8.73
CA ILE A 67 11.57 -14.13 9.10
C ILE A 67 11.78 -15.54 9.62
N LYS A 68 12.63 -16.34 8.96
CA LYS A 68 12.92 -17.73 9.34
C LYS A 68 13.72 -17.82 10.63
N GLU A 69 14.74 -16.97 10.80
CA GLU A 69 15.57 -16.90 12.00
C GLU A 69 14.74 -16.51 13.23
N GLU A 70 13.90 -15.49 13.07
CA GLU A 70 12.99 -15.04 14.12
C GLU A 70 11.79 -15.96 14.29
N LYS A 71 11.55 -16.94 13.40
CA LYS A 71 10.40 -17.86 13.45
C LYS A 71 9.06 -17.13 13.49
N ILE A 72 8.91 -16.13 12.63
CA ILE A 72 7.67 -15.36 12.51
C ILE A 72 6.63 -16.21 11.79
N GLU A 73 5.48 -16.46 12.43
CA GLU A 73 4.41 -17.33 11.90
C GLU A 73 3.27 -16.54 11.24
N ALA A 74 3.11 -15.27 11.59
CA ALA A 74 2.15 -14.33 11.01
C ALA A 74 2.66 -12.89 11.19
N VAL A 75 2.15 -11.96 10.40
CA VAL A 75 2.37 -10.52 10.58
C VAL A 75 1.09 -9.87 11.07
N MET A 76 1.20 -9.05 12.12
CA MET A 76 0.09 -8.33 12.71
C MET A 76 0.21 -6.83 12.41
N LEU A 77 -0.91 -6.29 11.94
CA LEU A 77 -1.14 -4.90 11.59
C LEU A 77 -2.19 -4.33 12.54
N GLU A 78 -2.07 -3.06 12.89
CA GLU A 78 -3.04 -2.42 13.79
C GLU A 78 -4.42 -2.31 13.14
N SER A 79 -4.48 -1.77 11.92
CA SER A 79 -5.71 -1.59 11.14
C SER A 79 -5.37 -1.25 9.69
N ILE A 80 -6.29 -1.54 8.76
CA ILE A 80 -6.20 -1.06 7.37
C ILE A 80 -6.14 0.49 7.35
N GLU A 81 -6.82 1.15 8.29
CA GLU A 81 -6.86 2.62 8.40
C GLU A 81 -5.54 3.23 8.94
N THR A 82 -4.57 2.41 9.36
CA THR A 82 -3.27 2.93 9.84
C THR A 82 -2.28 3.22 8.71
N PHE A 83 -2.63 2.91 7.47
CA PHE A 83 -1.85 3.24 6.29
C PHE A 83 -2.24 4.63 5.78
N GLU A 84 -1.26 5.42 5.29
CA GLU A 84 -1.54 6.75 4.71
C GLU A 84 -2.40 6.66 3.46
N THR A 85 -2.05 5.70 2.60
CA THR A 85 -2.76 5.46 1.35
C THR A 85 -3.21 4.01 1.25
N PHE A 86 -4.20 3.79 0.39
CA PHE A 86 -4.64 2.44 0.03
C PHE A 86 -3.50 1.64 -0.61
N ASP A 87 -2.68 2.29 -1.44
CA ASP A 87 -1.54 1.66 -2.10
C ASP A 87 -0.47 1.18 -1.10
N ASP A 88 -0.22 1.90 -0.01
CA ASP A 88 0.73 1.42 1.01
C ASP A 88 0.23 0.13 1.69
N CYS A 89 -1.09 0.05 1.92
CA CYS A 89 -1.73 -1.16 2.45
C CYS A 89 -1.62 -2.32 1.45
N MET A 90 -1.86 -2.05 0.16
CA MET A 90 -1.68 -3.02 -0.93
C MET A 90 -0.28 -3.62 -0.93
N TRP A 91 0.74 -2.77 -0.95
CA TRP A 91 2.13 -3.20 -1.04
C TRP A 91 2.52 -4.05 0.17
N CYS A 92 2.10 -3.65 1.37
CA CYS A 92 2.30 -4.45 2.58
C CYS A 92 1.67 -5.85 2.44
N ILE A 93 0.42 -5.91 1.96
CA ILE A 93 -0.29 -7.16 1.73
C ILE A 93 0.44 -8.04 0.70
N GLU A 94 0.81 -7.48 -0.45
CA GLU A 94 1.49 -8.20 -1.53
C GLU A 94 2.85 -8.75 -1.08
N VAL A 95 3.62 -7.96 -0.32
CA VAL A 95 4.90 -8.39 0.23
C VAL A 95 4.72 -9.59 1.18
N PHE A 96 3.88 -9.47 2.20
CA PHE A 96 3.78 -10.54 3.20
C PHE A 96 2.99 -11.75 2.72
N ASN A 97 1.87 -11.53 2.05
CA ASN A 97 0.99 -12.61 1.60
C ASN A 97 1.51 -13.26 0.31
N GLU A 98 1.86 -12.48 -0.72
CA GLU A 98 2.24 -13.04 -2.02
C GLU A 98 3.73 -13.37 -2.12
N CYS A 99 4.62 -12.51 -1.63
CA CYS A 99 6.07 -12.78 -1.72
C CYS A 99 6.55 -13.77 -0.66
N PHE A 100 6.04 -13.68 0.57
CA PHE A 100 6.51 -14.51 1.69
C PHE A 100 5.53 -15.59 2.14
N ASN A 101 4.28 -15.60 1.65
CA ASN A 101 3.25 -16.55 2.05
C ASN A 101 3.02 -16.60 3.57
N ILE A 102 3.02 -15.42 4.20
CA ILE A 102 2.82 -15.23 5.64
C ILE A 102 1.42 -14.67 5.87
N PRO A 103 0.62 -15.28 6.77
CA PRO A 103 -0.68 -14.74 7.15
C PRO A 103 -0.57 -13.36 7.77
N LEU A 104 -1.52 -12.50 7.40
CA LEU A 104 -1.77 -11.20 8.02
C LEU A 104 -2.89 -11.26 9.05
N ILE A 105 -2.72 -10.52 10.15
CA ILE A 105 -3.71 -10.30 11.20
C ILE A 105 -3.98 -8.80 11.29
N PHE A 106 -5.22 -8.37 11.05
CA PHE A 106 -5.66 -6.99 11.27
C PHE A 106 -6.34 -6.90 12.65
N ALA A 107 -5.62 -6.31 13.61
CA ALA A 107 -5.97 -6.40 15.03
C ALA A 107 -7.29 -5.67 15.36
N ARG A 108 -7.52 -4.48 14.81
CA ARG A 108 -8.74 -3.68 15.04
C ARG A 108 -9.97 -4.31 14.38
N GLU A 109 -9.84 -4.71 13.12
CA GLU A 109 -10.91 -5.31 12.31
C GLU A 109 -11.24 -6.73 12.76
N ARG A 110 -10.31 -7.35 13.49
CA ARG A 110 -10.36 -8.72 13.95
C ARG A 110 -10.39 -9.75 12.84
N ILE A 111 -9.51 -9.54 11.85
CA ILE A 111 -9.40 -10.40 10.67
C ILE A 111 -8.08 -11.16 10.73
N ASP A 112 -8.14 -12.47 10.49
CA ASP A 112 -7.00 -13.33 10.18
C ASP A 112 -7.16 -13.85 8.74
N THR A 113 -6.11 -13.72 7.95
CA THR A 113 -6.11 -14.07 6.52
C THR A 113 -5.70 -15.52 6.25
N SER A 114 -5.33 -16.30 7.28
CA SER A 114 -4.90 -17.70 7.12
C SER A 114 -6.00 -18.66 6.65
N GLU A 115 -7.27 -18.40 6.98
CA GLU A 115 -8.39 -19.30 6.69
C GLU A 115 -9.01 -19.14 5.28
N LYS A 116 -8.25 -18.64 4.28
CA LYS A 116 -8.67 -18.45 2.87
C LYS A 116 -9.47 -17.18 2.59
N ILE A 117 -9.05 -16.06 3.14
CA ILE A 117 -9.24 -14.81 2.42
C ILE A 117 -7.97 -14.61 1.62
N ASN A 118 -8.01 -14.99 0.34
CA ASN A 118 -6.99 -14.51 -0.58
C ASN A 118 -7.13 -12.99 -0.56
N VAL A 119 -6.19 -12.27 0.05
CA VAL A 119 -6.37 -10.84 0.27
C VAL A 119 -6.52 -10.13 -1.08
N SER A 120 -5.93 -10.70 -2.14
CA SER A 120 -6.19 -10.30 -3.52
C SER A 120 -7.69 -10.34 -3.89
N GLU A 121 -8.52 -11.27 -3.40
CA GLU A 121 -9.97 -11.28 -3.67
C GLU A 121 -10.74 -10.17 -2.95
N ILE A 122 -10.28 -9.73 -1.78
CA ILE A 122 -10.84 -8.54 -1.11
C ILE A 122 -10.43 -7.28 -1.84
N VAL A 123 -9.20 -7.26 -2.36
CA VAL A 123 -8.51 -6.02 -2.64
C VAL A 123 -8.47 -5.68 -4.14
N PHE A 124 -8.37 -6.69 -5.02
CA PHE A 124 -8.43 -6.52 -6.48
C PHE A 124 -9.69 -5.82 -6.97
N PRO A 125 -10.89 -6.13 -6.47
CA PRO A 125 -12.09 -5.43 -6.90
C PRO A 125 -11.98 -3.92 -6.60
N PHE A 126 -11.53 -3.55 -5.40
CA PHE A 126 -11.37 -2.14 -5.02
C PHE A 126 -10.28 -1.45 -5.83
N ARG A 127 -9.10 -2.07 -6.02
CA ARG A 127 -8.01 -1.55 -6.86
C ARG A 127 -8.47 -1.34 -8.30
N TYR A 128 -9.12 -2.34 -8.89
CA TYR A 128 -9.68 -2.25 -10.24
C TYR A 128 -10.71 -1.12 -10.37
N TYR A 129 -11.59 -0.94 -9.38
CA TYR A 129 -12.55 0.16 -9.38
C TYR A 129 -11.87 1.53 -9.23
N LEU A 130 -10.87 1.65 -8.35
CA LEU A 130 -10.11 2.89 -8.15
C LEU A 130 -9.32 3.27 -9.41
N ASP A 131 -8.62 2.32 -10.03
CA ASP A 131 -7.89 2.54 -11.29
C ASP A 131 -8.83 2.95 -12.42
N LYS A 132 -10.01 2.31 -12.50
CA LYS A 132 -11.04 2.67 -13.48
C LYS A 132 -11.57 4.09 -13.27
N ILE A 133 -11.85 4.47 -12.01
CA ILE A 133 -12.31 5.83 -11.67
C ILE A 133 -11.20 6.84 -11.96
N ARG A 134 -9.95 6.56 -11.59
CA ARG A 134 -8.80 7.43 -11.87
C ARG A 134 -8.67 7.67 -13.37
N TYR A 135 -8.69 6.61 -14.18
CA TYR A 135 -8.63 6.71 -15.63
C TYR A 135 -9.81 7.51 -16.22
N GLN A 136 -11.03 7.32 -15.69
CA GLN A 136 -12.19 8.11 -16.12
C GLN A 136 -12.03 9.60 -15.80
N ILE A 137 -11.56 9.94 -14.59
CA ILE A 137 -11.33 11.32 -14.16
C ILE A 137 -10.21 11.96 -14.96
N GLU A 138 -9.10 11.25 -15.20
CA GLU A 138 -7.98 11.72 -16.04
C GLU A 138 -8.45 12.09 -17.44
N ASN A 139 -9.21 11.20 -18.10
CA ASN A 139 -9.76 11.47 -19.42
C ASN A 139 -10.76 12.65 -19.40
N GLU A 140 -11.65 12.74 -18.41
CA GLU A 140 -12.59 13.87 -18.30
C GLU A 140 -11.87 15.21 -18.06
N LEU A 141 -10.79 15.20 -17.28
CA LEU A 141 -9.97 16.39 -17.05
C LEU A 141 -9.20 16.79 -18.31
N GLU A 142 -8.64 15.83 -19.03
CA GLU A 142 -7.94 16.05 -20.30
C GLU A 142 -8.89 16.60 -21.38
N GLU A 143 -10.11 16.05 -21.48
CA GLU A 143 -11.15 16.55 -22.36
C GLU A 143 -11.53 18.00 -22.00
N LYS A 144 -11.82 18.29 -20.73
CA LYS A 144 -12.16 19.65 -20.28
C LYS A 144 -11.01 20.64 -20.49
N LEU A 145 -9.78 20.22 -20.25
CA LEU A 145 -8.60 21.04 -20.49
C LEU A 145 -8.46 21.35 -21.99
N THR A 146 -8.61 20.33 -22.83
CA THR A 146 -8.58 20.46 -24.30
C THR A 146 -9.71 21.34 -24.81
N GLU A 147 -10.93 21.20 -24.29
CA GLU A 147 -12.06 22.09 -24.61
C GLU A 147 -11.77 23.53 -24.21
N THR A 148 -11.25 23.75 -23.00
CA THR A 148 -10.90 25.08 -22.49
C THR A 148 -9.81 25.72 -23.35
N ILE A 149 -8.76 24.99 -23.68
CA ILE A 149 -7.69 25.45 -24.58
C ILE A 149 -8.26 25.79 -25.96
N ASN A 150 -9.10 24.93 -26.54
CA ASN A 150 -9.75 25.19 -27.83
C ASN A 150 -10.69 26.40 -27.79
N GLN A 151 -11.31 26.71 -26.65
CA GLN A 151 -12.14 27.90 -26.47
C GLN A 151 -11.31 29.19 -26.44
N PHE A 152 -10.14 29.17 -25.80
CA PHE A 152 -9.27 30.36 -25.70
C PHE A 152 -8.42 30.60 -26.95
N PHE A 153 -7.92 29.54 -27.59
CA PHE A 153 -6.91 29.63 -28.65
C PHE A 153 -7.41 29.20 -30.05
N GLY A 154 -8.62 28.64 -30.14
CA GLY A 154 -9.23 28.14 -31.36
C GLY A 154 -8.85 26.68 -31.68
N LYS A 155 -9.76 25.94 -32.32
CA LYS A 155 -9.56 24.52 -32.68
C LYS A 155 -8.28 24.32 -33.51
N GLY A 156 -7.37 23.50 -33.00
CA GLY A 156 -6.16 23.08 -33.73
C GLY A 156 -4.98 24.04 -33.68
N LYS A 157 -4.96 25.01 -32.74
CA LYS A 157 -3.81 25.88 -32.51
C LYS A 157 -3.12 25.57 -31.17
N PHE A 158 -2.05 24.76 -31.26
CA PHE A 158 -0.94 24.54 -30.31
C PHE A 158 -1.24 23.67 -29.06
N ILE A 159 -0.34 22.86 -28.48
CA ILE A 159 1.07 22.43 -28.69
C ILE A 159 1.08 20.91 -28.42
N ASP A 160 1.87 20.15 -29.17
CA ASP A 160 2.20 18.76 -28.81
C ASP A 160 3.00 18.80 -27.51
N ILE A 161 2.38 18.45 -26.38
CA ILE A 161 3.04 18.38 -25.07
C ILE A 161 3.78 17.03 -25.02
N ALA A 162 4.65 16.79 -25.99
CA ALA A 162 5.60 15.71 -25.92
C ALA A 162 6.69 16.10 -24.93
N GLU A 163 7.02 15.16 -24.06
CA GLU A 163 7.96 15.29 -22.95
C GLU A 163 9.26 16.02 -23.36
N ASP A 164 9.72 16.89 -22.46
CA ASP A 164 11.03 17.57 -22.37
C ASP A 164 11.26 18.99 -22.90
N ASP A 165 10.34 19.64 -23.62
CA ASP A 165 10.54 21.06 -23.99
C ASP A 165 9.47 22.00 -23.39
N LEU A 166 9.86 22.70 -22.32
CA LEU A 166 9.10 23.81 -21.74
C LEU A 166 8.75 24.85 -22.82
N PRO A 167 7.49 25.33 -22.90
CA PRO A 167 7.11 26.33 -23.88
C PRO A 167 7.81 27.67 -23.57
N VAL A 168 8.71 28.09 -24.47
CA VAL A 168 9.21 29.46 -24.51
C VAL A 168 8.08 30.35 -25.01
N PHE A 169 7.51 31.16 -24.11
CA PHE A 169 6.57 32.22 -24.48
C PHE A 169 7.29 33.24 -25.37
N GLY A 170 7.06 33.15 -26.68
CA GLY A 170 7.50 34.15 -27.65
C GLY A 170 6.83 35.50 -27.37
N GLU A 171 7.65 36.55 -27.33
CA GLU A 171 7.27 37.93 -27.05
C GLU A 171 6.04 38.38 -27.88
N ILE A 172 5.10 39.00 -27.17
CA ILE A 172 3.97 39.73 -27.75
C ILE A 172 4.54 40.86 -28.61
N ILE A 173 4.44 40.73 -29.93
CA ILE A 173 4.64 41.83 -30.87
C ILE A 173 3.55 42.89 -30.59
N LYS A 174 3.98 44.11 -30.27
CA LYS A 174 3.11 45.31 -30.21
C LYS A 174 2.61 45.73 -31.57
#